data_AF-A0A8T3TRV4-F1
#
_entry.id   AF-A0A8T3TRV4-F1
#
_cell.length_a   1.000
_cell.length_b   1.000
_cell.length_c   1.000
_cell.angle_alpha   90.00
_cell.angle_beta   90.00
_cell.angle_gamma   90.00
#
_symmetry.space_group_name_H-M   'P 1'
#
loop_
_entity.id
_entity.type
_entity.pdbx_description
1 polymer ?
#
loop_
_entity_poly.entity_id
_entity_poly.type
_entity_poly.pdbx_seq_one_letter_code
_entity_poly.pdbx_strand_id
1 'polypeptide(L)'
;MSLLAAWVLYPLALGALSLGLGLLLERMAGWRLSGALVLPAGLAAVIALSRLITESGTLAPWALPALVVLAAAGLLLGRARLRALRPDLPLVLAALGAFAVFAAPIVLSGSPTFAGYTMLPDTSHQLTLSWLYADRGPDWASLPPSQTMLSAQTLIGTAYPVGGQAALGVTGPLGLLELMWLYQPFLTVLAVGGCLAIASLIAPWVPGRRMRALIAFLAIQSSLVLGFALQGSIKEMVAVSMLLVAAALLTAILRERRPPRSLLVLTVPGAAMLAALGPAAFAYLGPLALIALVAAVVSMVRERRPRDLAWLAAAAALAAVLILPTLTALSTSLLVQGAALDGASEVVASKADSELGHLARPLHPAQTLGVWLSGDFRLFPDQRGLQQAIAVLIAVGVALGGLWALRRRAWGPLLLAVP
;
A
#
# COMPACT_ATOMS: atom_id res chain seq x y z
N MET A 1 7.74 -13.29 25.19
CA MET A 1 7.55 -11.83 25.37
C MET A 1 7.74 -11.09 24.05
N SER A 2 8.85 -11.30 23.31
CA SER A 2 9.10 -10.69 21.99
C SER A 2 8.01 -10.96 20.95
N LEU A 3 7.55 -12.20 20.81
CA LEU A 3 6.51 -12.55 19.81
C LEU A 3 5.17 -11.84 20.09
N LEU A 4 4.78 -11.70 21.36
CA LEU A 4 3.56 -10.98 21.74
C LEU A 4 3.69 -9.46 21.52
N ALA A 5 4.84 -8.87 21.85
CA ALA A 5 5.09 -7.45 21.56
C ALA A 5 5.10 -7.17 20.04
N ALA A 6 5.74 -8.03 19.23
CA ALA A 6 5.78 -7.88 17.78
C ALA A 6 4.41 -8.02 17.11
N TRP A 7 3.61 -9.01 17.51
CA TRP A 7 2.38 -9.37 16.83
C TRP A 7 1.09 -8.81 17.47
N VAL A 8 1.17 -8.23 18.67
CA VAL A 8 0.03 -7.61 19.35
C VAL A 8 0.30 -6.14 19.63
N LEU A 9 1.35 -5.80 20.39
CA LEU A 9 1.60 -4.42 20.81
C LEU A 9 1.86 -3.50 19.61
N TYR A 10 2.77 -3.90 18.72
CA TYR A 10 3.13 -3.09 17.55
C TYR A 10 1.94 -2.86 16.59
N PRO A 11 1.19 -3.89 16.14
CA PRO A 11 0.01 -3.67 15.31
C PRO A 11 -1.07 -2.80 15.96
N LEU A 12 -1.27 -2.92 17.28
CA LEU A 12 -2.21 -2.07 18.00
C LEU A 12 -1.73 -0.60 18.06
N ALA A 13 -0.44 -0.38 18.32
CA ALA A 13 0.14 0.96 18.34
C ALA A 13 0.09 1.61 16.95
N LEU A 14 0.50 0.89 15.90
CA LEU A 14 0.40 1.33 14.51
C LEU A 14 -1.07 1.58 14.10
N GLY A 15 -1.99 0.71 14.56
CA GLY A 15 -3.43 0.88 14.36
C GLY A 15 -3.98 2.13 15.04
N ALA A 16 -3.54 2.45 16.26
CA ALA A 16 -3.93 3.66 16.97
C ALA A 16 -3.40 4.93 16.29
N LEU A 17 -2.13 4.90 15.86
CA LEU A 17 -1.50 5.98 15.09
C LEU A 17 -2.27 6.23 13.78
N SER A 18 -2.55 5.15 13.05
CA SER A 18 -3.33 5.18 11.80
C SER A 18 -4.75 5.70 12.05
N LEU A 19 -5.44 5.22 13.08
CA LEU A 19 -6.79 5.69 13.41
C LEU A 19 -6.81 7.20 13.70
N GLY A 20 -5.83 7.71 14.45
CA GLY A 20 -5.71 9.14 14.73
C GLY A 20 -5.51 9.96 13.46
N LEU A 21 -4.55 9.59 12.60
CA LEU A 21 -4.32 10.29 11.34
C LEU A 21 -5.51 10.19 10.38
N GLY A 22 -6.21 9.06 10.34
CA GLY A 22 -7.44 8.90 9.56
C GLY A 22 -8.55 9.85 9.99
N LEU A 23 -8.74 10.04 11.29
CA LEU A 23 -9.71 11.00 11.83
C LEU A 23 -9.29 12.46 11.55
N LEU A 24 -7.99 12.75 11.55
CA LEU A 24 -7.47 14.06 11.14
C LEU A 24 -7.79 14.33 9.67
N LEU A 25 -7.60 13.34 8.78
CA LEU A 25 -7.96 13.44 7.37
C LEU A 25 -9.47 13.67 7.16
N GLU A 26 -10.34 12.95 7.89
CA GLU A 26 -11.78 13.21 7.86
C GLU A 26 -12.09 14.67 8.20
N ARG A 27 -11.41 15.22 9.21
CA ARG A 27 -11.59 16.60 9.66
C ARG A 27 -11.11 17.62 8.62
N MET A 28 -9.94 17.39 8.03
CA MET A 28 -9.37 18.24 6.97
C MET A 28 -10.27 18.26 5.73
N ALA A 29 -10.77 17.09 5.31
CA ALA A 29 -11.64 16.98 4.15
C ALA A 29 -13.10 17.34 4.43
N GLY A 30 -13.49 17.48 5.71
CA GLY A 30 -14.90 17.67 6.09
C GLY A 30 -15.78 16.49 5.66
N TRP A 31 -15.20 15.30 5.54
CA TRP A 31 -15.85 14.09 5.03
C TRP A 31 -15.76 12.99 6.09
N ARG A 32 -16.93 12.47 6.48
CA ARG A 32 -17.00 11.26 7.32
C ARG A 32 -16.85 10.04 6.42
N LEU A 33 -15.69 9.40 6.48
CA LEU A 33 -15.39 8.17 5.79
C LEU A 33 -16.22 7.01 6.36
N SER A 34 -16.36 5.95 5.57
CA SER A 34 -16.77 4.65 6.10
C SER A 34 -15.86 4.27 7.26
N GLY A 35 -16.41 3.72 8.35
CA GLY A 35 -15.61 3.35 9.53
C GLY A 35 -14.47 2.38 9.17
N ALA A 36 -14.66 1.54 8.16
CA ALA A 36 -13.64 0.64 7.64
C ALA A 36 -12.50 1.34 6.87
N LEU A 37 -12.70 2.55 6.34
CA LEU A 37 -11.67 3.31 5.60
C LEU A 37 -10.86 4.27 6.47
N VAL A 38 -11.29 4.56 7.70
CA VAL A 38 -10.57 5.50 8.58
C VAL A 38 -9.16 4.99 8.87
N LEU A 39 -9.03 3.73 9.29
CA LEU A 39 -7.73 3.14 9.61
C LEU A 39 -6.84 3.00 8.38
N PRO A 40 -7.28 2.45 7.23
CA PRO A 40 -6.47 2.37 6.01
C PRO A 40 -6.03 3.74 5.46
N ALA A 41 -6.90 4.76 5.49
CA ALA A 41 -6.53 6.11 5.06
C ALA A 41 -5.47 6.74 5.98
N GLY A 42 -5.55 6.47 7.27
CA GLY A 42 -4.53 6.89 8.21
C GLY A 42 -3.21 6.12 8.08
N LEU A 43 -3.25 4.83 7.75
CA LEU A 43 -2.05 4.06 7.43
C LEU A 43 -1.35 4.62 6.18
N ALA A 44 -2.13 5.05 5.18
CA ALA A 44 -1.59 5.80 4.05
C ALA A 44 -0.88 7.09 4.48
N ALA A 45 -1.46 7.82 5.45
CA ALA A 45 -0.84 9.03 5.99
C ALA A 45 0.46 8.71 6.73
N VAL A 46 0.52 7.62 7.52
CA VAL A 46 1.78 7.17 8.15
C VAL A 46 2.86 7.00 7.09
N ILE A 47 2.55 6.32 5.98
CA ILE A 47 3.53 6.04 4.92
C ILE A 47 3.98 7.32 4.21
N ALA A 48 3.03 8.14 3.76
CA ALA A 48 3.34 9.36 3.02
C ALA A 48 4.12 10.37 3.89
N LEU A 49 3.70 10.58 5.14
CA LEU A 49 4.35 11.51 6.05
C LEU A 49 5.71 10.99 6.52
N SER A 50 5.85 9.69 6.78
CA SER A 50 7.17 9.11 7.14
C SER A 50 8.16 9.40 6.01
N ARG A 51 7.81 9.08 4.76
CA ARG A 51 8.67 9.33 3.60
C ARG A 51 9.05 10.81 3.47
N LEU A 52 8.08 11.72 3.63
CA LEU A 52 8.29 13.16 3.53
C LEU A 52 9.24 13.68 4.59
N ILE A 53 9.02 13.32 5.85
CA ILE A 53 9.80 13.85 6.97
C ILE A 53 11.22 13.27 6.94
N THR A 54 11.38 11.98 6.63
CA THR A 54 12.70 11.34 6.56
C THR A 54 13.50 11.70 5.32
N GLU A 55 12.99 12.54 4.42
CA GLU A 55 13.78 13.06 3.30
C GLU A 55 14.93 13.95 3.78
N SER A 56 14.75 14.61 4.93
CA SER A 56 15.81 15.36 5.59
C SER A 56 16.36 14.57 6.76
N GLY A 57 17.68 14.33 6.76
CA GLY A 57 18.34 13.69 7.91
C GLY A 57 18.17 14.45 9.22
N THR A 58 18.03 15.79 9.15
CA THR A 58 17.75 16.64 10.32
C THR A 58 16.34 16.41 10.89
N LEU A 59 15.37 16.11 10.02
CA LEU A 59 13.98 15.90 10.42
C LEU A 59 13.66 14.43 10.73
N ALA A 60 14.46 13.48 10.25
CA ALA A 60 14.25 12.05 10.44
C ALA A 60 14.02 11.65 11.92
N PRO A 61 14.82 12.10 12.90
CA PRO A 61 14.59 11.80 14.32
C PRO A 61 13.24 12.32 14.86
N TRP A 62 12.68 13.35 14.22
CA TRP A 62 11.41 13.97 14.61
C TRP A 62 10.19 13.33 13.93
N ALA A 63 10.38 12.39 13.00
CA ALA A 63 9.29 11.78 12.25
C ALA A 63 8.27 11.08 13.16
N LEU A 64 8.72 10.21 14.08
CA LEU A 64 7.81 9.53 14.98
C LEU A 64 7.09 10.50 15.95
N PRO A 65 7.78 11.42 16.65
CA PRO A 65 7.12 12.45 17.45
C PRO A 65 6.07 13.25 16.66
N ALA A 66 6.37 13.66 15.43
CA ALA A 66 5.44 14.38 14.58
C ALA A 66 4.20 13.55 14.25
N LEU A 67 4.37 12.29 13.86
CA LEU A 67 3.24 11.38 13.60
C LEU A 67 2.38 11.20 14.85
N VAL A 68 2.99 11.01 16.03
CA VAL A 68 2.27 10.84 17.30
C VAL A 68 1.47 12.09 17.65
N VAL A 69 2.05 13.29 17.51
CA VAL A 69 1.36 14.56 17.76
C VAL A 69 0.17 14.73 16.81
N LEU A 70 0.36 14.47 15.52
CA LEU A 70 -0.72 14.56 14.52
C LEU A 70 -1.82 13.53 14.77
N ALA A 71 -1.46 12.29 15.11
CA ALA A 71 -2.43 11.25 15.45
C ALA A 71 -3.22 11.59 16.72
N ALA A 72 -2.54 12.10 17.77
CA ALA A 72 -3.17 12.56 18.99
C ALA A 72 -4.13 13.71 18.71
N ALA A 73 -3.74 14.70 17.91
CA ALA A 73 -4.63 15.77 17.46
C ALA A 73 -5.86 15.21 16.72
N GLY A 74 -5.67 14.24 15.83
CA GLY A 74 -6.76 13.56 15.14
C GLY A 74 -7.72 12.82 16.08
N LEU A 75 -7.21 12.09 17.08
CA LEU A 75 -8.02 11.41 18.10
C LEU A 75 -8.79 12.43 18.96
N LEU A 76 -8.16 13.53 19.36
CA LEU A 76 -8.76 14.58 20.18
C LEU A 76 -9.86 15.33 19.43
N LEU A 77 -9.56 15.81 18.22
CA LEU A 77 -10.52 16.52 17.36
C LEU A 77 -11.63 15.60 16.84
N GLY A 78 -11.30 14.32 16.60
CA GLY A 78 -12.18 13.27 16.14
C GLY A 78 -12.90 12.50 17.25
N ARG A 79 -12.76 12.87 18.53
CA ARG A 79 -13.28 12.10 19.68
C ARG A 79 -14.77 11.72 19.59
N ALA A 80 -15.59 12.64 19.09
CA ALA A 80 -17.03 12.40 18.91
C ALA A 80 -17.29 11.36 17.83
N ARG A 81 -16.50 11.42 16.74
CA ARG A 81 -16.54 10.43 15.67
C ARG A 81 -16.06 9.06 16.16
N LEU A 82 -14.95 9.03 16.91
CA LEU A 82 -14.40 7.81 17.50
C LEU A 82 -15.45 7.07 18.34
N ARG A 83 -16.17 7.78 19.21
CA ARG A 83 -17.28 7.21 20.01
C ARG A 83 -18.46 6.71 19.17
N ALA A 84 -18.65 7.28 17.98
CA ALA A 84 -19.71 6.91 17.06
C ALA A 84 -19.30 5.75 16.12
N LEU A 85 -18.02 5.38 16.05
CA LEU A 85 -17.59 4.21 15.30
C LEU A 85 -18.16 2.96 15.98
N ARG A 86 -18.87 2.14 15.20
CA ARG A 86 -19.40 0.86 15.65
C ARG A 86 -18.60 -0.25 14.98
N PRO A 87 -18.03 -1.20 15.74
CA PRO A 87 -17.33 -2.32 15.15
C PRO A 87 -18.33 -3.17 14.35
N ASP A 88 -18.04 -3.39 13.06
CA ASP A 88 -18.78 -4.34 12.24
C ASP A 88 -18.18 -5.73 12.50
N LEU A 89 -18.76 -6.50 13.42
CA LEU A 89 -18.21 -7.78 13.88
C LEU A 89 -17.78 -8.72 12.74
N PRO A 90 -18.61 -9.01 11.71
CA PRO A 90 -18.16 -9.77 10.55
C PRO A 90 -16.88 -9.25 9.90
N LEU A 91 -16.77 -7.93 9.72
CA LEU A 91 -15.60 -7.31 9.11
C LEU A 91 -14.38 -7.34 10.04
N VAL A 92 -14.58 -7.18 11.35
CA VAL A 92 -13.52 -7.35 12.35
C VAL A 92 -12.99 -8.78 12.30
N LEU A 93 -13.87 -9.79 12.25
CA LEU A 93 -13.47 -11.19 12.13
C LEU A 93 -12.74 -11.47 10.81
N ALA A 94 -13.17 -10.86 9.69
CA ALA A 94 -12.47 -10.97 8.42
C ALA A 94 -11.07 -10.34 8.48
N ALA A 95 -10.92 -9.15 9.07
CA ALA A 95 -9.64 -8.49 9.25
C ALA A 95 -8.70 -9.28 10.18
N LEU A 96 -9.22 -9.81 11.30
CA LEU A 96 -8.47 -10.68 12.20
C LEU A 96 -8.10 -12.01 11.54
N GLY A 97 -8.98 -12.57 10.72
CA GLY A 97 -8.69 -13.76 9.92
C GLY A 97 -7.58 -13.50 8.91
N ALA A 98 -7.64 -12.37 8.18
CA ALA A 98 -6.58 -11.96 7.26
C ALA A 98 -5.25 -11.78 8.01
N PHE A 99 -5.28 -11.09 9.15
CA PHE A 99 -4.12 -10.96 10.03
C PHE A 99 -3.55 -12.33 10.42
N ALA A 100 -4.41 -13.26 10.86
CA ALA A 100 -3.99 -14.60 11.28
C ALA A 100 -3.36 -15.40 10.14
N VAL A 101 -3.90 -15.34 8.92
CA VAL A 101 -3.34 -16.05 7.76
C VAL A 101 -1.95 -15.53 7.39
N PHE A 102 -1.75 -14.21 7.36
CA PHE A 102 -0.45 -13.62 7.06
C PHE A 102 0.56 -13.79 8.21
N ALA A 103 0.08 -13.86 9.45
CA ALA A 103 0.90 -14.12 10.63
C ALA A 103 1.29 -15.59 10.80
N ALA A 104 0.46 -16.52 10.31
CA ALA A 104 0.56 -17.95 10.61
C ALA A 104 1.96 -18.55 10.35
N PRO A 105 2.66 -18.28 9.23
CA PRO A 105 3.97 -18.88 8.98
C PRO A 105 5.03 -18.51 10.01
N ILE A 106 4.91 -17.34 10.64
CA ILE A 106 5.84 -16.86 11.67
C ILE A 106 5.35 -17.26 13.06
N VAL A 107 4.08 -17.05 13.38
CA VAL A 107 3.57 -17.33 14.73
C VAL A 107 3.57 -18.83 15.02
N LEU A 108 3.24 -19.67 14.03
CA LEU A 108 3.24 -21.13 14.18
C LEU A 108 4.64 -21.75 14.20
N SER A 109 5.69 -21.01 13.83
CA SER A 109 7.08 -21.47 13.99
C SER A 109 7.50 -21.53 15.47
N GLY A 110 6.79 -20.82 16.35
CA GLY A 110 7.06 -20.75 17.78
C GLY A 110 8.27 -19.88 18.16
N SER A 111 8.98 -19.30 17.20
CA SER A 111 10.15 -18.44 17.43
C SER A 111 10.01 -17.09 16.74
N PRO A 112 10.60 -16.01 17.30
CA PRO A 112 10.75 -14.76 16.56
C PRO A 112 11.52 -15.01 15.27
N THR A 113 10.85 -14.81 14.13
CA THR A 113 11.42 -15.00 12.79
C THR A 113 10.71 -14.09 11.78
N PHE A 114 11.21 -14.02 10.55
CA PHE A 114 10.61 -13.32 9.43
C PHE A 114 10.83 -14.14 8.16
N ALA A 115 9.94 -14.01 7.18
CA ALA A 115 9.98 -14.82 5.97
C ALA A 115 10.90 -14.18 4.90
N GLY A 116 11.27 -14.97 3.89
CA GLY A 116 11.90 -14.45 2.67
C GLY A 116 13.41 -14.23 2.72
N TYR A 117 14.04 -14.24 3.90
CA TYR A 117 15.47 -13.91 4.05
C TYR A 117 16.42 -14.75 3.18
N THR A 118 16.15 -16.06 3.07
CA THR A 118 16.97 -17.00 2.28
C THR A 118 16.53 -17.11 0.83
N MET A 119 15.42 -16.47 0.44
CA MET A 119 14.87 -16.53 -0.92
C MET A 119 15.35 -15.38 -1.78
N LEU A 120 15.41 -14.17 -1.21
CA LEU A 120 15.87 -12.95 -1.85
C LEU A 120 16.68 -12.12 -0.85
N PRO A 121 17.82 -11.52 -1.25
CA PRO A 121 18.60 -10.64 -0.38
C PRO A 121 17.81 -9.35 0.00
N ASP A 122 16.76 -9.03 -0.75
CA ASP A 122 15.87 -7.89 -0.59
C ASP A 122 15.51 -7.54 0.84
N THR A 123 15.12 -8.51 1.67
CA THR A 123 14.68 -8.21 3.04
C THR A 123 15.79 -7.52 3.85
N SER A 124 17.05 -7.88 3.61
CA SER A 124 18.20 -7.24 4.25
C SER A 124 18.37 -5.79 3.79
N HIS A 125 18.17 -5.52 2.50
CA HIS A 125 18.14 -4.17 1.92
C HIS A 125 16.97 -3.35 2.49
N GLN A 126 15.78 -3.94 2.61
CA GLN A 126 14.60 -3.25 3.16
C GLN A 126 14.81 -2.86 4.62
N LEU A 127 15.37 -3.75 5.44
CA LEU A 127 15.67 -3.46 6.85
C LEU A 127 16.77 -2.41 6.99
N THR A 128 17.81 -2.48 6.16
CA THR A 128 18.89 -1.48 6.11
C THR A 128 18.33 -0.10 5.80
N LEU A 129 17.51 0.03 4.76
CA LEU A 129 16.88 1.30 4.39
C LEU A 129 15.91 1.79 5.45
N SER A 130 15.14 0.88 6.06
CA SER A 130 14.20 1.23 7.13
C SER A 130 14.92 1.83 8.34
N TRP A 131 16.00 1.20 8.79
CA TRP A 131 16.85 1.74 9.86
C TRP A 131 17.46 3.08 9.48
N LEU A 132 18.10 3.15 8.31
CA LEU A 132 18.84 4.34 7.86
C LEU A 132 17.92 5.58 7.75
N TYR A 133 16.77 5.43 7.11
CA TYR A 133 15.85 6.56 6.91
C TYR A 133 15.25 7.08 8.21
N ALA A 134 14.99 6.20 9.17
CA ALA A 134 14.47 6.61 10.48
C ALA A 134 15.53 7.34 11.33
N ASP A 135 16.78 6.92 11.24
CA ASP A 135 17.89 7.47 12.02
C ASP A 135 18.40 8.80 11.43
N ARG A 136 18.63 8.84 10.11
CA ARG A 136 19.35 9.94 9.45
C ARG A 136 18.88 10.27 8.02
N GLY A 137 17.72 9.77 7.60
CA GLY A 137 17.21 10.00 6.25
C GLY A 137 18.11 9.39 5.17
N PRO A 138 18.29 10.04 3.99
CA PRO A 138 19.07 9.49 2.89
C PRO A 138 20.59 9.62 3.04
N ASP A 139 21.10 10.08 4.20
CA ASP A 139 22.54 10.28 4.43
C ASP A 139 23.28 8.95 4.65
N TRP A 140 23.60 8.28 3.54
CA TRP A 140 24.45 7.09 3.53
C TRP A 140 25.95 7.43 3.58
N ALA A 141 26.34 8.66 3.21
CA ALA A 141 27.74 9.06 3.07
C ALA A 141 28.47 9.19 4.42
N SER A 142 27.72 9.44 5.49
CA SER A 142 28.25 9.47 6.86
C SER A 142 28.46 8.08 7.49
N LEU A 143 28.08 6.99 6.81
CA LEU A 143 28.27 5.64 7.32
C LEU A 143 29.74 5.21 7.19
N PRO A 144 30.27 4.44 8.16
CA PRO A 144 31.59 3.82 8.02
C PRO A 144 31.66 2.86 6.82
N PRO A 145 32.83 2.72 6.17
CA PRO A 145 33.04 1.76 5.08
C PRO A 145 32.60 0.35 5.47
N SER A 146 31.54 -0.14 4.83
CA SER A 146 30.88 -1.40 5.16
C SER A 146 29.97 -1.85 4.01
N GLN A 147 29.52 -3.11 4.05
CA GLN A 147 28.51 -3.60 3.09
C GLN A 147 27.18 -2.83 3.22
N THR A 148 26.82 -2.41 4.43
CA THR A 148 25.65 -1.57 4.70
C THR A 148 25.75 -0.23 3.97
N MET A 149 26.91 0.44 4.04
CA MET A 149 27.15 1.70 3.32
C MET A 149 27.05 1.49 1.81
N LEU A 150 27.69 0.46 1.26
CA LEU A 150 27.64 0.16 -0.18
C LEU A 150 26.21 -0.13 -0.65
N SER A 151 25.47 -0.94 0.10
CA SER A 151 24.06 -1.23 -0.22
C SER A 151 23.19 0.02 -0.19
N ALA A 152 23.37 0.88 0.82
CA ALA A 152 22.62 2.14 0.93
C ALA A 152 22.99 3.09 -0.22
N GLN A 153 24.29 3.22 -0.54
CA GLN A 153 24.77 4.00 -1.68
C GLN A 153 24.13 3.55 -2.99
N THR A 154 24.10 2.24 -3.27
CA THR A 154 23.50 1.71 -4.51
C THR A 154 22.01 2.00 -4.58
N LEU A 155 21.25 1.73 -3.52
CA LEU A 155 19.79 1.87 -3.53
C LEU A 155 19.37 3.34 -3.53
N ILE A 156 20.01 4.18 -2.73
CA ILE A 156 19.69 5.62 -2.68
C ILE A 156 20.20 6.32 -3.94
N GLY A 157 21.40 5.97 -4.41
CA GLY A 157 21.97 6.52 -5.65
C GLY A 157 21.17 6.18 -6.90
N THR A 158 20.41 5.07 -6.89
CA THR A 158 19.49 4.70 -7.98
C THR A 158 18.06 5.17 -7.75
N ALA A 159 17.83 6.07 -6.77
CA ALA A 159 16.51 6.60 -6.43
C ALA A 159 15.48 5.50 -6.09
N TYR A 160 15.92 4.42 -5.45
CA TYR A 160 15.03 3.34 -5.03
C TYR A 160 13.91 3.89 -4.15
N PRO A 161 12.62 3.63 -4.46
CA PRO A 161 11.53 4.14 -3.65
C PRO A 161 11.51 3.47 -2.28
N VAL A 162 11.29 4.26 -1.21
CA VAL A 162 11.47 3.80 0.19
C VAL A 162 10.28 4.08 1.11
N GLY A 163 9.08 4.34 0.56
CA GLY A 163 7.92 4.74 1.35
C GLY A 163 7.55 3.76 2.47
N GLY A 164 7.50 2.46 2.17
CA GLY A 164 7.21 1.43 3.16
C GLY A 164 8.31 1.27 4.22
N GLN A 165 9.56 1.43 3.79
CA GLN A 165 10.76 1.29 4.59
C GLN A 165 10.87 2.45 5.58
N ALA A 166 10.69 3.68 5.11
CA ALA A 166 10.61 4.86 5.97
C ALA A 166 9.49 4.71 7.02
N ALA A 167 8.30 4.23 6.63
CA ALA A 167 7.21 3.99 7.55
C ALA A 167 7.54 2.94 8.62
N LEU A 168 8.10 1.80 8.21
CA LEU A 168 8.51 0.73 9.12
C LEU A 168 9.59 1.23 10.09
N GLY A 169 10.62 1.91 9.59
CA GLY A 169 11.69 2.46 10.40
C GLY A 169 11.20 3.47 11.44
N VAL A 170 10.44 4.47 10.99
CA VAL A 170 9.89 5.53 11.84
C VAL A 170 8.98 4.96 12.92
N THR A 171 8.18 3.95 12.59
CA THR A 171 7.26 3.33 13.56
C THR A 171 7.90 2.21 14.39
N GLY A 172 9.12 1.80 14.06
CA GLY A 172 9.87 0.75 14.76
C GLY A 172 9.93 0.91 16.29
N PRO A 173 10.20 2.12 16.83
CA PRO A 173 10.22 2.33 18.28
C PRO A 173 8.90 1.98 19.00
N LEU A 174 7.75 1.98 18.30
CA LEU A 174 6.46 1.60 18.89
C LEU A 174 6.41 0.12 19.30
N GLY A 175 7.21 -0.74 18.67
CA GLY A 175 7.24 -2.17 18.97
C GLY A 175 8.06 -2.54 20.19
N LEU A 176 8.90 -1.62 20.71
CA LEU A 176 9.86 -1.87 21.80
C LEU A 176 10.75 -3.11 21.54
N LEU A 177 11.00 -3.40 20.26
CA LEU A 177 11.77 -4.54 19.78
C LEU A 177 12.70 -4.11 18.65
N GLU A 178 13.65 -4.96 18.31
CA GLU A 178 14.46 -4.77 17.11
C GLU A 178 13.59 -4.77 15.86
N LEU A 179 13.97 -3.92 14.91
CA LEU A 179 13.22 -3.64 13.69
C LEU A 179 12.89 -4.90 12.86
N MET A 180 13.80 -5.89 12.87
CA MET A 180 13.60 -7.15 12.13
C MET A 180 12.36 -7.92 12.58
N TRP A 181 12.01 -7.86 13.87
CA TRP A 181 10.85 -8.56 14.42
C TRP A 181 9.53 -7.87 14.07
N LEU A 182 9.59 -6.61 13.63
CA LEU A 182 8.43 -5.79 13.28
C LEU A 182 8.10 -5.85 11.78
N TYR A 183 9.01 -6.42 10.98
CA TYR A 183 8.89 -6.49 9.52
C TYR A 183 7.63 -7.24 9.07
N GLN A 184 7.47 -8.51 9.48
CA GLN A 184 6.30 -9.31 9.08
C GLN A 184 4.98 -8.77 9.68
N PRO A 185 4.93 -8.35 10.96
CA PRO A 185 3.75 -7.67 11.50
C PRO A 185 3.34 -6.43 10.69
N PHE A 186 4.30 -5.62 10.22
CA PHE A 186 4.01 -4.45 9.40
C PHE A 186 3.37 -4.84 8.06
N LEU A 187 3.92 -5.83 7.35
CA LEU A 187 3.32 -6.34 6.10
C LEU A 187 1.90 -6.88 6.34
N THR A 188 1.68 -7.51 7.49
CA THR A 188 0.37 -8.03 7.89
C THR A 188 -0.64 -6.89 8.13
N VAL A 189 -0.22 -5.78 8.74
CA VAL A 189 -1.08 -4.60 8.92
C VAL A 189 -1.46 -3.96 7.58
N LEU A 190 -0.55 -3.94 6.60
CA LEU A 190 -0.87 -3.51 5.23
C LEU A 190 -1.97 -4.39 4.62
N ALA A 191 -1.84 -5.72 4.71
CA ALA A 191 -2.87 -6.65 4.26
C ALA A 191 -4.22 -6.41 4.95
N VAL A 192 -4.24 -6.18 6.27
CA VAL A 192 -5.47 -5.79 6.99
C VAL A 192 -6.07 -4.50 6.42
N GLY A 193 -5.24 -3.50 6.13
CA GLY A 193 -5.67 -2.26 5.48
C GLY A 193 -6.34 -2.52 4.13
N GLY A 194 -5.74 -3.37 3.30
CA GLY A 194 -6.30 -3.82 2.02
C GLY A 194 -7.64 -4.56 2.18
N CYS A 195 -7.76 -5.46 3.16
CA CYS A 195 -9.01 -6.16 3.49
C CYS A 195 -10.15 -5.18 3.80
N LEU A 196 -9.89 -4.19 4.65
CA LEU A 196 -10.89 -3.17 5.01
C LEU A 196 -11.27 -2.28 3.82
N ALA A 197 -10.30 -1.99 2.94
CA ALA A 197 -10.52 -1.23 1.72
C ALA A 197 -11.41 -2.00 0.73
N ILE A 198 -11.16 -3.30 0.51
CA ILE A 198 -11.99 -4.17 -0.34
C ILE A 198 -13.43 -4.20 0.17
N ALA A 199 -13.63 -4.41 1.48
CA ALA A 199 -14.97 -4.44 2.08
C ALA A 199 -15.73 -3.12 1.83
N SER A 200 -15.04 -1.99 1.89
CA SER A 200 -15.62 -0.67 1.62
C SER A 200 -15.88 -0.44 0.13
N LEU A 201 -14.98 -0.91 -0.74
CA LEU A 201 -15.10 -0.82 -2.19
C LEU A 201 -16.37 -1.52 -2.68
N ILE A 202 -16.65 -2.73 -2.19
CA ILE A 202 -17.79 -3.54 -2.62
C ILE A 202 -19.08 -3.24 -1.84
N ALA A 203 -18.98 -2.52 -0.71
CA ALA A 203 -20.11 -2.20 0.17
C ALA A 203 -21.38 -1.67 -0.52
N PRO A 204 -21.26 -0.81 -1.55
CA PRO A 204 -22.39 -0.34 -2.33
C PRO A 204 -23.25 -1.40 -3.01
N TRP A 205 -22.66 -2.53 -3.40
CA TRP A 205 -23.28 -3.50 -4.31
C TRP A 205 -23.51 -4.86 -3.66
N VAL A 206 -22.88 -5.11 -2.52
CA VAL A 206 -23.06 -6.33 -1.73
C VAL A 206 -23.77 -5.96 -0.43
N PRO A 207 -25.10 -6.15 -0.32
CA PRO A 207 -25.87 -5.69 0.84
C PRO A 207 -25.55 -6.48 2.13
N GLY A 208 -25.21 -7.76 2.00
CA GLY A 208 -24.94 -8.64 3.14
C GLY A 208 -23.60 -8.36 3.82
N ARG A 209 -23.63 -7.89 5.08
CA ARG A 209 -22.42 -7.62 5.90
C ARG A 209 -21.46 -8.82 5.97
N ARG A 210 -22.00 -10.02 6.20
CA ARG A 210 -21.23 -11.27 6.26
C ARG A 210 -20.60 -11.61 4.91
N MET A 211 -21.34 -11.44 3.82
CA MET A 211 -20.84 -11.70 2.48
C MET A 211 -19.72 -10.72 2.11
N ARG A 212 -19.85 -9.44 2.45
CA ARG A 212 -18.77 -8.46 2.26
C ARG A 212 -17.50 -8.83 2.99
N ALA A 213 -17.64 -9.21 4.26
CA ALA A 213 -16.53 -9.64 5.09
C ALA A 213 -15.85 -10.89 4.50
N LEU A 214 -16.63 -11.87 4.06
CA LEU A 214 -16.12 -13.09 3.40
C LEU A 214 -15.37 -12.76 2.10
N ILE A 215 -15.95 -11.94 1.22
CA ILE A 215 -15.30 -11.53 -0.03
C ILE A 215 -14.00 -10.80 0.25
N ALA A 216 -13.99 -9.86 1.20
CA ALA A 216 -12.80 -9.11 1.56
C ALA A 216 -11.69 -10.00 2.14
N PHE A 217 -12.05 -10.93 3.03
CA PHE A 217 -11.14 -11.91 3.61
C PHE A 217 -10.51 -12.81 2.53
N LEU A 218 -11.30 -13.33 1.60
CA LEU A 218 -10.79 -14.20 0.53
C LEU A 218 -9.96 -13.42 -0.49
N ALA A 219 -10.40 -12.23 -0.89
CA ALA A 219 -9.76 -11.46 -1.95
C ALA A 219 -8.36 -10.93 -1.58
N ILE A 220 -8.15 -10.52 -0.32
CA ILE A 220 -6.84 -10.03 0.13
C ILE A 220 -5.79 -11.14 0.25
N GLN A 221 -6.22 -12.40 0.29
CA GLN A 221 -5.39 -13.59 0.39
C GLN A 221 -5.08 -14.20 -0.98
N SER A 222 -5.12 -13.40 -2.03
CA SER A 222 -4.66 -13.88 -3.33
C SER A 222 -3.21 -14.36 -3.21
N SER A 223 -2.91 -15.45 -3.91
CA SER A 223 -1.62 -16.15 -3.85
C SER A 223 -0.43 -15.20 -4.03
N LEU A 224 -0.53 -14.20 -4.92
CA LEU A 224 0.53 -13.24 -5.18
C LEU A 224 0.75 -12.28 -4.00
N VAL A 225 -0.34 -11.79 -3.39
CA VAL A 225 -0.25 -10.89 -2.23
C VAL A 225 0.34 -11.64 -1.04
N LEU A 226 -0.09 -12.88 -0.81
CA LEU A 226 0.51 -13.73 0.22
C LEU A 226 1.98 -14.03 -0.11
N GLY A 227 2.30 -14.36 -1.36
CA GLY A 227 3.65 -14.62 -1.83
C GLY A 227 4.58 -13.44 -1.63
N PHE A 228 4.16 -12.22 -1.98
CA PHE A 228 4.92 -10.99 -1.73
C PHE A 228 5.14 -10.76 -0.23
N ALA A 229 4.12 -10.97 0.61
CA ALA A 229 4.31 -10.86 2.05
C ALA A 229 5.35 -11.88 2.58
N LEU A 230 5.34 -13.12 2.08
CA LEU A 230 6.27 -14.17 2.52
C LEU A 230 7.68 -14.04 1.94
N GLN A 231 7.84 -13.37 0.80
CA GLN A 231 9.16 -13.04 0.25
C GLN A 231 9.75 -11.76 0.87
N GLY A 232 8.97 -11.05 1.66
CA GLY A 232 9.37 -9.80 2.28
C GLY A 232 9.32 -8.61 1.32
N SER A 233 8.44 -8.64 0.31
CA SER A 233 8.26 -7.60 -0.71
C SER A 233 7.42 -6.42 -0.19
N ILE A 234 8.06 -5.52 0.57
CA ILE A 234 7.39 -4.42 1.25
C ILE A 234 6.71 -3.43 0.30
N LYS A 235 7.29 -3.17 -0.87
CA LYS A 235 6.78 -2.16 -1.82
C LYS A 235 5.48 -2.60 -2.45
N GLU A 236 5.40 -3.87 -2.80
CA GLU A 236 4.27 -4.53 -3.44
C GLU A 236 3.12 -4.60 -2.44
N MET A 237 3.39 -4.92 -1.18
CA MET A 237 2.39 -4.90 -0.11
C MET A 237 1.83 -3.49 0.14
N VAL A 238 2.68 -2.46 0.14
CA VAL A 238 2.23 -1.06 0.22
C VAL A 238 1.41 -0.70 -1.02
N ALA A 239 1.91 -0.99 -2.22
CA ALA A 239 1.28 -0.66 -3.48
C ALA A 239 -0.14 -1.24 -3.59
N VAL A 240 -0.30 -2.55 -3.36
CA VAL A 240 -1.60 -3.22 -3.41
C VAL A 240 -2.55 -2.60 -2.40
N SER A 241 -2.09 -2.40 -1.16
CA SER A 241 -2.94 -1.85 -0.10
C SER A 241 -3.39 -0.41 -0.42
N MET A 242 -2.46 0.44 -0.86
CA MET A 242 -2.75 1.83 -1.19
C MET A 242 -3.60 1.99 -2.45
N LEU A 243 -3.42 1.12 -3.45
CA LEU A 243 -4.27 1.08 -4.64
C LEU A 243 -5.72 0.74 -4.27
N LEU A 244 -5.92 -0.27 -3.41
CA LEU A 244 -7.24 -0.64 -2.90
C LEU A 244 -7.89 0.49 -2.10
N VAL A 245 -7.12 1.18 -1.25
CA VAL A 245 -7.61 2.35 -0.50
C VAL A 245 -8.00 3.49 -1.44
N ALA A 246 -7.16 3.82 -2.43
CA ALA A 246 -7.44 4.85 -3.42
C ALA A 246 -8.69 4.53 -4.23
N ALA A 247 -8.84 3.30 -4.71
CA ALA A 247 -10.03 2.86 -5.46
C ALA A 247 -11.31 2.91 -4.60
N ALA A 248 -11.24 2.51 -3.33
CA ALA A 248 -12.37 2.57 -2.41
C ALA A 248 -12.79 4.01 -2.11
N LEU A 249 -11.83 4.91 -1.87
CA LEU A 249 -12.08 6.34 -1.67
C LEU A 249 -12.67 6.99 -2.92
N LEU A 250 -12.08 6.75 -4.09
CA LEU A 250 -12.57 7.28 -5.36
C LEU A 250 -14.00 6.80 -5.64
N THR A 251 -14.28 5.52 -5.41
CA THR A 251 -15.63 4.97 -5.52
C THR A 251 -16.63 5.71 -4.63
N ALA A 252 -16.26 5.98 -3.38
CA ALA A 252 -17.11 6.71 -2.46
C ALA A 252 -17.32 8.18 -2.90
N ILE A 253 -16.26 8.85 -3.37
CA ILE A 253 -16.31 10.21 -3.92
C ILE A 253 -17.30 10.28 -5.09
N LEU A 254 -17.18 9.37 -6.06
CA LEU A 254 -18.03 9.33 -7.25
C LEU A 254 -19.49 9.03 -6.92
N ARG A 255 -19.74 8.04 -6.05
CA ARG A 255 -21.11 7.64 -5.70
C ARG A 255 -21.84 8.66 -4.84
N GLU A 256 -21.16 9.22 -3.86
CA GLU A 256 -21.74 10.19 -2.93
C GLU A 256 -21.69 11.62 -3.48
N ARG A 257 -21.19 11.80 -4.72
CA ARG A 257 -21.00 13.09 -5.40
C ARG A 257 -20.32 14.10 -4.49
N ARG A 258 -19.20 13.68 -3.89
CA ARG A 258 -18.49 14.50 -2.90
C ARG A 258 -17.85 15.72 -3.58
N PRO A 259 -17.79 16.86 -2.88
CA PRO A 259 -17.16 18.06 -3.43
C PRO A 259 -15.64 17.85 -3.58
N PRO A 260 -14.94 18.69 -4.38
CA PRO A 260 -13.50 18.56 -4.62
C PRO A 260 -12.62 18.57 -3.38
N ARG A 261 -13.10 19.13 -2.25
CA ARG A 261 -12.44 19.02 -0.94
C ARG A 261 -12.15 17.58 -0.52
N SER A 262 -12.96 16.62 -0.94
CA SER A 262 -12.76 15.19 -0.65
C SER A 262 -11.50 14.60 -1.31
N LEU A 263 -10.99 15.24 -2.36
CA LEU A 263 -9.74 14.84 -3.02
C LEU A 263 -8.54 14.92 -2.08
N LEU A 264 -8.59 15.77 -1.03
CA LEU A 264 -7.56 15.81 0.00
C LEU A 264 -7.31 14.42 0.59
N VAL A 265 -8.35 13.62 0.85
CA VAL A 265 -8.17 12.26 1.38
C VAL A 265 -7.61 11.31 0.34
N LEU A 266 -8.00 11.49 -0.93
CA LEU A 266 -7.52 10.64 -2.05
C LEU A 266 -6.03 10.86 -2.37
N THR A 267 -5.51 12.07 -2.16
CA THR A 267 -4.10 12.38 -2.44
C THR A 267 -3.12 11.56 -1.57
N VAL A 268 -3.52 11.21 -0.35
CA VAL A 268 -2.65 10.55 0.63
C VAL A 268 -2.26 9.12 0.21
N PRO A 269 -3.19 8.19 -0.10
CA PRO A 269 -2.82 6.87 -0.61
C PRO A 269 -2.10 6.94 -1.96
N GLY A 270 -2.42 7.92 -2.82
CA GLY A 270 -1.68 8.16 -4.05
C GLY A 270 -0.20 8.49 -3.78
N ALA A 271 0.05 9.41 -2.85
CA ALA A 271 1.42 9.76 -2.44
C ALA A 271 2.14 8.59 -1.75
N ALA A 272 1.46 7.83 -0.89
CA ALA A 272 2.03 6.64 -0.26
C ALA A 272 2.43 5.56 -1.27
N MET A 273 1.63 5.37 -2.32
CA MET A 273 1.93 4.42 -3.40
C MET A 273 3.07 4.91 -4.30
N LEU A 274 3.11 6.21 -4.65
CA LEU A 274 4.25 6.84 -5.34
C LEU A 274 5.54 6.73 -4.51
N ALA A 275 5.45 6.88 -3.18
CA ALA A 275 6.59 6.69 -2.30
C ALA A 275 7.11 5.24 -2.29
N ALA A 276 6.24 4.25 -2.55
CA ALA A 276 6.59 2.83 -2.54
C ALA A 276 7.08 2.29 -3.89
N LEU A 277 6.51 2.75 -5.01
CA LEU A 277 6.85 2.28 -6.37
C LEU A 277 7.59 3.31 -7.23
N GLY A 278 7.71 4.56 -6.79
CA GLY A 278 8.27 5.63 -7.61
C GLY A 278 7.43 5.87 -8.87
N PRO A 279 8.05 6.21 -10.02
CA PRO A 279 7.33 6.45 -11.27
C PRO A 279 6.44 5.29 -11.75
N ALA A 280 6.79 4.05 -11.43
CA ALA A 280 5.98 2.88 -11.81
C ALA A 280 4.56 2.91 -11.21
N ALA A 281 4.32 3.68 -10.13
CA ALA A 281 2.98 3.87 -9.58
C ALA A 281 2.01 4.52 -10.58
N PHE A 282 2.51 5.29 -11.56
CA PHE A 282 1.65 5.99 -12.53
C PHE A 282 0.87 5.05 -13.44
N ALA A 283 1.37 3.85 -13.72
CA ALA A 283 0.64 2.85 -14.49
C ALA A 283 -0.73 2.57 -13.83
N TYR A 284 -0.71 2.35 -12.51
CA TYR A 284 -1.90 1.99 -11.73
C TYR A 284 -2.71 3.21 -11.25
N LEU A 285 -2.05 4.29 -10.84
CA LEU A 285 -2.72 5.48 -10.30
C LEU A 285 -3.19 6.45 -11.37
N GLY A 286 -2.56 6.48 -12.54
CA GLY A 286 -2.87 7.41 -13.62
C GLY A 286 -4.35 7.38 -14.01
N PRO A 287 -4.93 6.20 -14.27
CA PRO A 287 -6.35 6.08 -14.57
C PRO A 287 -7.26 6.58 -13.43
N LEU A 288 -6.94 6.24 -12.18
CA LEU A 288 -7.72 6.67 -11.01
C LEU A 288 -7.65 8.19 -10.82
N ALA A 289 -6.47 8.78 -10.97
CA ALA A 289 -6.24 10.21 -10.88
C ALA A 289 -6.98 10.97 -11.99
N LEU A 290 -6.95 10.46 -13.22
CA LEU A 290 -7.68 11.04 -14.34
C LEU A 290 -9.19 11.03 -14.08
N ILE A 291 -9.75 9.91 -13.63
CA ILE A 291 -11.17 9.80 -13.30
C ILE A 291 -11.54 10.77 -12.17
N ALA A 292 -10.72 10.87 -11.13
CA ALA A 292 -10.93 11.79 -10.02
C ALA A 292 -10.93 13.27 -10.49
N LEU A 293 -9.96 13.63 -11.34
CA LEU A 293 -9.83 14.97 -11.91
C LEU A 293 -11.04 15.32 -12.78
N VAL A 294 -11.41 14.44 -13.71
CA VAL A 294 -12.58 14.63 -14.58
C VAL A 294 -13.84 14.79 -13.74
N ALA A 295 -14.07 13.94 -12.74
CA ALA A 295 -15.23 14.02 -11.87
C ALA A 295 -15.29 15.35 -11.10
N ALA A 296 -14.15 15.83 -10.61
CA ALA A 296 -14.07 17.09 -9.88
C ALA A 296 -14.29 18.30 -10.79
N VAL A 297 -13.69 18.31 -11.99
CA VAL A 297 -13.92 19.37 -12.99
C VAL A 297 -15.38 19.41 -13.43
N VAL A 298 -15.99 18.25 -13.70
CA VAL A 298 -17.41 18.16 -14.08
C VAL A 298 -18.32 18.66 -12.95
N SER A 299 -18.04 18.29 -11.70
CA SER A 299 -18.80 18.78 -10.53
C SER A 299 -18.68 20.30 -10.40
N MET A 300 -17.47 20.84 -10.52
CA MET A 300 -17.20 22.28 -10.45
C MET A 300 -17.92 23.07 -11.54
N VAL A 301 -17.88 22.61 -12.80
CA VAL A 301 -18.56 23.27 -13.93
C VAL A 301 -20.08 23.28 -13.75
N ARG A 302 -20.64 22.18 -13.21
CA ARG A 302 -22.09 22.05 -12.98
C ARG A 302 -22.58 22.88 -11.80
N GLU A 303 -21.84 22.90 -10.70
CA GLU A 303 -22.28 23.55 -9.46
C GLU A 303 -21.86 25.03 -9.38
N ARG A 304 -20.94 25.48 -10.26
CA ARG A 304 -20.46 26.87 -10.37
C ARG A 304 -20.00 27.47 -9.03
N ARG A 305 -19.31 26.67 -8.21
CA ARG A 305 -18.81 27.10 -6.89
C ARG A 305 -17.36 27.55 -7.01
N PRO A 306 -17.02 28.84 -6.84
CA PRO A 306 -15.65 29.32 -6.98
C PRO A 306 -14.69 28.73 -5.92
N ARG A 307 -15.23 28.29 -4.77
CA ARG A 307 -14.45 27.62 -3.71
C ARG A 307 -13.90 26.25 -4.13
N ASP A 308 -14.47 25.62 -5.17
CA ASP A 308 -14.03 24.31 -5.64
C ASP A 308 -12.66 24.37 -6.31
N LEU A 309 -12.34 25.47 -7.00
CA LEU A 309 -10.99 25.73 -7.53
C LEU A 309 -9.95 25.81 -6.40
N ALA A 310 -10.28 26.48 -5.30
CA ALA A 310 -9.39 26.58 -4.15
C ALA A 310 -9.12 25.19 -3.52
N TRP A 311 -10.13 24.31 -3.47
CA TRP A 311 -9.94 22.95 -2.97
C TRP A 311 -9.17 22.04 -3.94
N LEU A 312 -9.37 22.21 -5.25
CA LEU A 312 -8.54 21.55 -6.27
C LEU A 312 -7.08 21.98 -6.15
N ALA A 313 -6.84 23.29 -6.04
CA ALA A 313 -5.50 23.83 -5.81
C ALA A 313 -4.89 23.33 -4.48
N ALA A 314 -5.68 23.28 -3.41
CA ALA A 314 -5.23 22.74 -2.12
C ALA A 314 -4.89 21.24 -2.20
N ALA A 315 -5.67 20.44 -2.93
CA ALA A 315 -5.37 19.03 -3.16
C ALA A 315 -4.12 18.85 -4.02
N ALA A 316 -3.95 19.65 -5.07
CA ALA A 316 -2.75 19.64 -5.90
C ALA A 316 -1.50 20.07 -5.09
N ALA A 317 -1.61 21.11 -4.26
CA ALA A 317 -0.54 21.55 -3.39
C ALA A 317 -0.17 20.49 -2.34
N LEU A 318 -1.17 19.87 -1.70
CA LEU A 318 -0.95 18.76 -0.76
C LEU A 318 -0.27 17.58 -1.46
N ALA A 319 -0.74 17.20 -2.65
CA ALA A 319 -0.11 16.16 -3.44
C ALA A 319 1.36 16.50 -3.74
N ALA A 320 1.63 17.71 -4.25
CA ALA A 320 2.97 18.19 -4.56
C ALA A 320 3.91 18.15 -3.34
N VAL A 321 3.43 18.55 -2.16
CA VAL A 321 4.20 18.47 -0.91
C VAL A 321 4.49 17.02 -0.53
N LEU A 322 3.47 16.14 -0.54
CA LEU A 322 3.64 14.75 -0.13
C LEU A 322 4.52 13.94 -1.09
N ILE A 323 4.51 14.27 -2.38
CA ILE A 323 5.33 13.60 -3.40
C ILE A 323 6.67 14.31 -3.65
N LEU A 324 6.97 15.38 -2.92
CA LEU A 324 8.23 16.13 -3.07
C LEU A 324 9.46 15.22 -3.08
N PRO A 325 9.60 14.22 -2.19
CA PRO A 325 10.75 13.31 -2.21
C PRO A 325 10.83 12.41 -3.45
N THR A 326 9.69 12.15 -4.11
CA THR A 326 9.65 11.42 -5.39
C THR A 326 10.02 12.34 -6.55
N LEU A 327 9.64 13.62 -6.49
CA LEU A 327 9.96 14.61 -7.52
C LEU A 327 11.45 14.95 -7.54
N THR A 328 12.09 15.09 -6.38
CA THR A 328 13.54 15.37 -6.27
C THR A 328 14.38 14.23 -6.87
N ALA A 329 13.88 13.00 -6.79
CA ALA A 329 14.54 11.80 -7.30
C ALA A 329 14.03 11.35 -8.68
N LEU A 330 13.16 12.13 -9.33
CA LEU A 330 12.43 11.72 -10.54
C LEU A 330 13.36 11.52 -11.73
N SER A 331 14.28 12.45 -11.99
CA SER A 331 15.22 12.36 -13.11
C SER A 331 16.08 11.10 -13.00
N THR A 332 16.67 10.84 -11.84
CA THR A 332 17.43 9.63 -11.56
C THR A 332 16.57 8.38 -11.73
N SER A 333 15.35 8.39 -11.19
CA SER A 333 14.43 7.24 -11.31
C SER A 333 14.08 6.94 -12.77
N LEU A 334 13.80 7.98 -13.57
CA LEU A 334 13.48 7.84 -14.98
C LEU A 334 14.69 7.46 -15.82
N LEU A 335 15.89 7.93 -15.48
CA LEU A 335 17.12 7.51 -16.15
C LEU A 335 17.45 6.04 -15.87
N VAL A 336 17.30 5.59 -14.62
CA VAL A 336 17.55 4.19 -14.24
C VAL A 336 16.49 3.26 -14.84
N GLN A 337 15.21 3.63 -14.74
CA GLN A 337 14.12 2.83 -15.33
C GLN A 337 14.13 2.91 -16.86
N GLY A 338 14.44 4.08 -17.42
CA GLY A 338 14.62 4.30 -18.85
C GLY A 338 15.77 3.47 -19.39
N ALA A 339 16.93 3.43 -18.73
CA ALA A 339 18.03 2.56 -19.10
C ALA A 339 17.66 1.07 -19.01
N ALA A 340 16.81 0.66 -18.06
CA ALA A 340 16.27 -0.71 -18.02
C ALA A 340 15.29 -0.98 -19.18
N LEU A 341 14.48 0.01 -19.58
CA LEU A 341 13.54 -0.09 -20.71
C LEU A 341 14.23 0.02 -22.09
N ASP A 342 15.29 0.82 -22.19
CA ASP A 342 16.13 1.04 -23.37
C ASP A 342 17.08 -0.15 -23.56
N GLY A 343 17.67 -0.62 -22.46
CA GLY A 343 18.32 -1.92 -22.38
C GLY A 343 17.37 -3.03 -22.80
N ALA A 344 16.12 -3.04 -22.30
CA ALA A 344 15.10 -3.98 -22.76
C ALA A 344 14.74 -3.80 -24.24
N SER A 345 14.80 -2.61 -24.85
CA SER A 345 14.39 -2.43 -26.26
C SER A 345 15.51 -2.67 -27.29
N GLU A 346 16.79 -2.44 -26.96
CA GLU A 346 17.93 -2.98 -27.74
C GLU A 346 18.07 -4.51 -27.56
N VAL A 347 17.62 -5.04 -26.42
CA VAL A 347 17.67 -6.47 -26.08
C VAL A 347 16.41 -7.25 -26.50
N VAL A 348 15.25 -6.60 -26.72
CA VAL A 348 14.02 -7.23 -27.22
C VAL A 348 14.20 -7.82 -28.62
N ALA A 349 15.21 -7.37 -29.38
CA ALA A 349 15.58 -7.97 -30.66
C ALA A 349 16.58 -9.14 -30.54
N SER A 350 17.25 -9.37 -29.40
CA SER A 350 18.32 -10.39 -29.33
C SER A 350 18.49 -11.19 -28.03
N LYS A 351 17.87 -10.85 -26.89
CA LYS A 351 18.04 -11.56 -25.60
C LYS A 351 16.90 -11.27 -24.59
N ALA A 352 15.68 -11.73 -24.84
CA ALA A 352 14.56 -11.67 -23.89
C ALA A 352 14.77 -12.40 -22.52
N ASP A 353 16.00 -12.85 -22.23
CA ASP A 353 16.39 -13.63 -21.05
C ASP A 353 17.12 -12.83 -19.95
N SER A 354 17.54 -11.57 -20.16
CA SER A 354 18.51 -10.93 -19.24
C SER A 354 17.95 -9.99 -18.17
N GLU A 355 16.71 -9.48 -18.25
CA GLU A 355 16.15 -8.58 -17.23
C GLU A 355 14.73 -8.97 -16.82
N LEU A 356 14.63 -9.96 -15.93
CA LEU A 356 13.38 -10.54 -15.45
C LEU A 356 12.95 -10.03 -14.07
N GLY A 357 13.68 -9.05 -13.51
CA GLY A 357 13.50 -8.60 -12.13
C GLY A 357 13.62 -9.78 -11.16
N HIS A 358 12.62 -9.98 -10.30
CA HIS A 358 12.57 -11.13 -9.39
C HIS A 358 12.14 -12.44 -10.06
N LEU A 359 11.75 -12.45 -11.34
CA LEU A 359 11.30 -13.68 -12.00
C LEU A 359 12.49 -14.52 -12.46
N ALA A 360 12.35 -15.84 -12.36
CA ALA A 360 13.38 -16.77 -12.86
C ALA A 360 13.32 -16.95 -14.39
N ARG A 361 12.22 -16.57 -15.03
CA ARG A 361 11.93 -16.62 -16.48
C ARG A 361 10.70 -15.76 -16.79
N PRO A 362 10.42 -15.40 -18.06
CA PRO A 362 9.20 -14.68 -18.42
C PRO A 362 7.95 -15.37 -17.86
N LEU A 363 7.02 -14.58 -17.32
CA LEU A 363 5.75 -15.09 -16.78
C LEU A 363 4.94 -15.74 -17.90
N HIS A 364 4.54 -17.00 -17.69
CA HIS A 364 3.64 -17.68 -18.61
C HIS A 364 2.24 -17.02 -18.54
N PRO A 365 1.50 -16.86 -19.65
CA PRO A 365 0.17 -16.23 -19.64
C PRO A 365 -0.81 -16.86 -18.64
N ALA A 366 -0.74 -18.17 -18.43
CA ALA A 366 -1.56 -18.84 -17.41
C ALA A 366 -1.25 -18.41 -15.96
N GLN A 367 -0.03 -17.92 -15.68
CA GLN A 367 0.37 -17.42 -14.37
C GLN A 367 -0.18 -16.01 -14.10
N THR A 368 -0.57 -15.25 -15.13
CA THR A 368 -1.15 -13.90 -14.93
C THR A 368 -2.51 -13.95 -14.24
N LEU A 369 -3.18 -15.10 -14.26
CA LEU A 369 -4.44 -15.35 -13.56
C LEU A 369 -4.27 -15.59 -12.05
N GLY A 370 -3.04 -15.48 -11.54
CA GLY A 370 -2.86 -15.47 -10.09
C GLY A 370 -2.79 -16.86 -9.45
N VAL A 371 -2.43 -17.91 -10.18
CA VAL A 371 -2.41 -19.29 -9.66
C VAL A 371 -1.00 -19.83 -9.67
N TRP A 372 -0.39 -19.92 -8.48
CA TRP A 372 0.89 -20.59 -8.27
C TRP A 372 0.69 -21.65 -7.20
N LEU A 373 0.60 -22.91 -7.64
CA LEU A 373 0.56 -24.07 -6.75
C LEU A 373 1.96 -24.61 -6.43
N SER A 374 3.00 -24.02 -7.02
CA SER A 374 4.38 -24.18 -6.58
C SER A 374 4.66 -23.22 -5.42
N GLY A 375 5.45 -23.66 -4.46
CA GLY A 375 5.87 -22.82 -3.33
C GLY A 375 6.67 -21.57 -3.73
N ASP A 376 7.10 -21.48 -4.99
CA ASP A 376 7.74 -20.31 -5.58
C ASP A 376 6.99 -19.89 -6.86
N PHE A 377 6.49 -18.64 -6.90
CA PHE A 377 5.76 -18.12 -8.06
C PHE A 377 6.66 -17.88 -9.29
N ARG A 378 7.98 -17.84 -9.08
CA ARG A 378 8.99 -17.67 -10.14
C ARG A 378 9.14 -18.93 -10.99
N LEU A 379 8.75 -20.09 -10.47
CA LEU A 379 8.86 -21.39 -11.12
C LEU A 379 7.53 -21.79 -11.77
N PHE A 380 7.57 -22.66 -12.78
CA PHE A 380 6.34 -23.32 -13.25
C PHE A 380 5.92 -24.36 -12.21
N PRO A 381 4.63 -24.53 -11.95
CA PRO A 381 4.21 -25.55 -11.02
C PRO A 381 4.28 -26.95 -11.63
N ASP A 382 4.64 -27.90 -10.78
CA ASP A 382 4.78 -29.31 -11.12
C ASP A 382 3.43 -29.94 -11.52
N GLN A 383 2.33 -29.47 -10.90
CA GLN A 383 0.96 -29.95 -11.15
C GLN A 383 0.21 -29.09 -12.18
N ARG A 384 0.64 -29.17 -13.45
CA ARG A 384 0.10 -28.36 -14.55
C ARG A 384 -1.43 -28.46 -14.70
N GLY A 385 -1.99 -29.67 -14.58
CA GLY A 385 -3.43 -29.90 -14.73
C GLY A 385 -4.28 -29.20 -13.67
N LEU A 386 -3.89 -29.29 -12.40
CA LEU A 386 -4.60 -28.63 -11.30
C LEU A 386 -4.46 -27.10 -11.39
N GLN A 387 -3.27 -26.60 -11.71
CA GLN A 387 -3.06 -25.17 -11.91
C GLN A 387 -3.94 -24.63 -13.04
N GLN A 388 -3.99 -25.32 -14.19
CA GLN A 388 -4.84 -24.93 -15.31
C GLN A 388 -6.32 -24.94 -14.92
N ALA A 389 -6.80 -25.96 -14.21
CA ALA A 389 -8.18 -26.02 -13.75
C ALA A 389 -8.55 -24.85 -12.84
N ILE A 390 -7.69 -24.50 -11.87
CA ILE A 390 -7.91 -23.35 -10.98
C ILE A 390 -7.81 -22.04 -11.76
N ALA A 391 -6.87 -21.91 -12.70
CA ALA A 391 -6.74 -20.73 -13.53
C ALA A 391 -7.99 -20.50 -14.38
N VAL A 392 -8.55 -21.56 -14.98
CA VAL A 392 -9.83 -21.50 -15.70
C VAL A 392 -10.96 -21.10 -14.77
N LEU A 393 -11.04 -21.66 -13.56
CA LEU A 393 -12.05 -21.28 -12.58
C LEU A 393 -11.97 -19.78 -12.21
N ILE A 394 -10.76 -19.26 -11.99
CA ILE A 394 -10.54 -17.83 -11.73
C ILE A 394 -10.91 -16.99 -12.95
N ALA A 395 -10.50 -17.38 -14.16
CA ALA A 395 -10.85 -16.66 -15.38
C ALA A 395 -12.36 -16.57 -15.59
N VAL A 396 -13.07 -17.68 -15.36
CA VAL A 396 -14.55 -17.71 -15.38
C VAL A 396 -15.12 -16.82 -14.28
N GLY A 397 -14.56 -16.87 -13.07
CA GLY A 397 -14.96 -16.01 -11.95
C GLY A 397 -14.79 -14.52 -12.26
N VAL A 398 -13.66 -14.13 -12.85
CA VAL A 398 -13.37 -12.75 -13.30
C VAL A 398 -14.33 -12.33 -14.41
N ALA A 399 -14.57 -13.19 -15.41
CA ALA A 399 -15.51 -12.89 -16.49
C ALA A 399 -16.95 -12.72 -15.98
N LEU A 400 -17.43 -13.63 -15.13
CA LEU A 400 -18.76 -13.54 -14.53
C LEU A 400 -18.87 -12.36 -13.56
N GLY A 401 -17.84 -12.10 -12.76
CA GLY A 401 -17.75 -10.95 -11.86
C GLY A 401 -17.72 -9.61 -12.61
N GLY A 402 -16.96 -9.53 -13.69
CA GLY A 402 -16.91 -8.38 -14.59
C GLY A 402 -18.24 -8.14 -15.29
N LEU A 403 -18.87 -9.18 -15.83
CA LEU A 403 -20.21 -9.10 -16.42
C LEU A 403 -21.26 -8.67 -15.39
N TRP A 404 -21.21 -9.23 -14.17
CA TRP A 404 -22.06 -8.80 -13.06
C TRP A 404 -21.84 -7.33 -12.72
N ALA A 405 -20.58 -6.90 -12.64
CA ALA A 405 -20.22 -5.52 -12.32
C ALA A 405 -20.72 -4.56 -13.39
N LEU A 406 -20.53 -4.88 -14.67
CA LEU A 406 -21.06 -4.09 -15.79
C LEU A 406 -22.60 -4.01 -15.75
N ARG A 407 -23.30 -5.15 -15.59
CA ARG A 407 -24.77 -5.21 -15.51
C ARG A 407 -25.33 -4.42 -14.33
N ARG A 408 -24.65 -4.45 -13.19
CA ARG A 408 -25.04 -3.73 -11.96
C ARG A 408 -24.50 -2.30 -11.89
N ARG A 409 -23.76 -1.86 -12.91
CA ARG A 409 -23.02 -0.58 -12.92
C ARG A 409 -22.16 -0.42 -11.66
N ALA A 410 -21.52 -1.51 -11.25
CA ALA A 410 -20.58 -1.58 -10.14
C ALA A 410 -19.21 -1.08 -10.57
N TRP A 411 -19.12 0.23 -10.82
CA TRP A 411 -17.91 0.87 -11.32
C TRP A 411 -16.72 0.73 -10.36
N GLY A 412 -16.96 0.59 -9.05
CA GLY A 412 -15.88 0.50 -8.05
C GLY A 412 -14.92 -0.66 -8.30
N PRO A 413 -15.38 -1.92 -8.30
CA PRO A 413 -14.54 -3.07 -8.67
C PRO A 413 -13.90 -2.94 -10.06
N LEU A 414 -14.58 -2.30 -11.02
CA LEU A 414 -14.04 -2.09 -12.36
C LEU A 414 -12.88 -1.10 -12.40
N LEU A 415 -12.75 -0.21 -11.41
CA LEU A 415 -11.57 0.67 -11.28
C LEU A 415 -10.28 -0.12 -11.08
N LEU A 416 -10.36 -1.33 -10.51
CA LEU A 416 -9.21 -2.22 -10.33
C LEU A 416 -8.91 -3.08 -11.56
N ALA A 417 -9.77 -3.03 -12.59
CA ALA A 417 -9.58 -3.74 -13.85
C ALA A 417 -8.86 -2.89 -14.91
N VAL A 418 -8.55 -1.63 -14.59
CA VAL A 418 -7.74 -0.76 -15.45
C VAL A 418 -6.27 -0.99 -15.08
N PRO A 419 -5.43 -1.45 -16.03
CA PRO A 419 -4.03 -1.80 -15.78
C PRO A 419 -3.17 -0.59 -15.42
#